data_AF-A0A1A0V804-F1
#
_entry.id   AF-A0A1A0V804-F1
#
_cell.length_a   1.000
_cell.length_b   1.000
_cell.length_c   1.000
_cell.angle_alpha   90.00
_cell.angle_beta   90.00
_cell.angle_gamma   90.00
#
_symmetry.space_group_name_H-M   'P 1'
#
loop_
_entity.id
_entity.type
_entity.pdbx_description
1 polymer ?
#
loop_
_entity_poly.entity_id
_entity_poly.type
_entity_poly.pdbx_seq_one_letter_code
_entity_poly.pdbx_strand_id
1 'polypeptide(L)'
;MGIVAPIVEARRAEPHHDLVSMLVTEEYADDDGSRHRLSDGEVQLFSLLLLAAGSGTTWKQSFITMLTLLQRPDWLARLTADPMLVRGFVGETVRWMPIDPAFARLATRETELGGVTIPRARSSMHASPPPTETRCAGQAG
;
A
#
# COMPACT_ATOMS: atom_id res chain seq x y z
N MET A 1 -0.50 22.67 -9.79
CA MET A 1 0.59 22.03 -9.02
C MET A 1 0.73 22.79 -7.70
N GLY A 2 -0.24 22.69 -6.79
CA GLY A 2 -0.52 23.81 -5.86
C GLY A 2 -0.92 23.51 -4.42
N ILE A 3 -1.00 22.26 -3.97
CA ILE A 3 -1.35 21.97 -2.56
C ILE A 3 -0.13 21.59 -1.71
N VAL A 4 0.85 20.89 -2.29
CA VAL A 4 2.02 20.39 -1.54
C VAL A 4 3.16 21.40 -1.50
N ALA A 5 3.40 22.14 -2.59
CA ALA A 5 4.48 23.13 -2.68
C ALA A 5 4.55 24.11 -1.48
N PRO A 6 3.46 24.79 -1.09
CA PRO A 6 3.52 25.71 0.07
C PRO A 6 3.78 24.98 1.39
N ILE A 7 3.40 23.70 1.51
CA ILE A 7 3.67 22.89 2.72
C ILE A 7 5.16 22.55 2.79
N VAL A 8 5.78 22.18 1.66
CA VAL A 8 7.21 21.86 1.58
C VAL A 8 8.05 23.09 1.91
N GLU A 9 7.71 24.25 1.34
CA GLU A 9 8.37 25.52 1.64
C GLU A 9 8.28 25.86 3.14
N ALA A 10 7.06 25.77 3.71
CA ALA A 10 6.86 26.00 5.13
C ALA A 10 7.67 25.03 6.01
N ARG A 11 7.73 23.74 5.67
CA ARG A 11 8.48 22.74 6.45
C ARG A 11 9.99 22.82 6.28
N ARG A 12 10.49 23.41 5.20
CA ARG A 12 11.91 23.77 5.08
C ARG A 12 12.27 24.93 5.99
N ALA A 13 11.43 25.95 6.05
CA ALA A 13 11.67 27.12 6.89
C ALA A 13 11.55 26.76 8.39
N GLU A 14 10.53 25.97 8.74
CA GLU A 14 10.25 25.55 10.11
C GLU A 14 9.81 24.07 10.14
N PRO A 15 10.74 23.14 10.42
CA PRO A 15 10.42 21.72 10.54
C PRO A 15 9.53 21.42 11.75
N HIS A 16 8.54 20.55 11.55
CA HIS A 16 7.59 20.07 12.54
C HIS A 16 7.77 18.54 12.76
N HIS A 17 6.87 17.93 13.53
CA HIS A 17 6.80 16.48 13.70
C HIS A 17 5.83 15.83 12.68
N ASP A 18 6.19 15.89 11.40
CA ASP A 18 5.43 15.27 10.31
C ASP A 18 6.32 14.68 9.21
N LEU A 19 5.72 13.89 8.32
CA LEU A 19 6.44 13.19 7.24
C LEU A 19 7.15 14.17 6.28
N VAL A 20 6.55 15.32 5.99
CA VAL A 20 7.16 16.29 5.07
C VAL A 20 8.39 16.91 5.72
N SER A 21 8.33 17.22 7.01
CA SER A 21 9.50 17.65 7.77
C SER A 21 10.63 16.62 7.80
N MET A 22 10.31 15.32 7.95
CA MET A 22 11.33 14.27 7.82
C MET A 22 11.98 14.28 6.43
N LEU A 23 11.17 14.30 5.37
CA LEU A 23 11.66 14.28 3.99
C LEU A 23 12.53 15.50 3.60
N VAL A 24 12.23 16.70 4.12
CA VAL A 24 13.03 17.90 3.81
C VAL A 24 14.30 18.04 4.66
N THR A 25 14.40 17.30 5.77
CA THR A 25 15.54 17.39 6.71
C THR A 25 16.51 16.22 6.62
N GLU A 26 16.05 15.04 6.20
CA GLU A 26 16.90 13.85 6.11
C GLU A 26 17.92 13.94 4.97
N GLU A 27 19.08 13.34 5.23
CA GLU A 27 20.15 13.12 4.27
C GLU A 27 20.24 11.63 3.96
N TYR A 28 20.39 11.28 2.68
CA TYR A 28 20.70 9.92 2.23
C TYR A 28 22.11 9.88 1.65
N ALA A 29 22.72 8.69 1.66
CA ALA A 29 24.05 8.48 1.11
C ALA A 29 23.96 7.64 -0.17
N ASP A 30 24.71 8.03 -1.19
CA ASP A 30 24.94 7.20 -2.37
C ASP A 30 26.00 6.13 -2.09
N ASP A 31 26.14 5.16 -3.00
CA ASP A 31 27.09 4.05 -2.89
C ASP A 31 28.57 4.51 -2.77
N ASP A 32 28.89 5.71 -3.22
CA ASP A 32 30.21 6.34 -3.12
C ASP A 32 30.44 7.10 -1.80
N GLY A 33 29.44 7.13 -0.92
CA GLY A 33 29.46 7.82 0.36
C GLY A 33 29.11 9.32 0.30
N SER A 34 28.78 9.86 -0.88
CA SER A 34 28.29 11.24 -1.00
C SER A 34 26.91 11.38 -0.34
N ARG A 35 26.68 12.50 0.37
CA ARG A 35 25.41 12.75 1.08
C ARG A 35 24.57 13.77 0.33
N HIS A 36 23.31 13.44 0.12
CA HIS A 36 22.35 14.28 -0.60
C HIS A 36 21.10 14.52 0.24
N ARG A 37 20.40 15.60 -0.08
CA ARG A 37 19.07 15.90 0.43
C ARG A 37 18.09 15.89 -0.72
N LEU A 38 16.84 15.54 -0.43
CA LEU A 38 15.79 15.66 -1.41
C LEU A 38 15.57 17.14 -1.78
N SER A 39 15.50 17.40 -3.08
CA SER A 39 15.05 18.68 -3.63
C SER A 39 13.57 18.89 -3.36
N ASP A 40 13.11 20.13 -3.47
CA ASP A 40 11.68 20.44 -3.31
C ASP A 40 10.80 19.72 -4.32
N GLY A 41 11.29 19.55 -5.55
CA GLY A 41 10.60 18.79 -6.58
C GLY A 41 10.41 17.33 -6.19
N GLU A 42 11.45 16.68 -5.64
CA GLU A 42 11.38 15.29 -5.20
C GLU A 42 10.45 15.10 -4.00
N VAL A 43 10.54 15.96 -2.99
CA VAL A 43 9.63 15.91 -1.83
C VAL A 43 8.19 16.13 -2.26
N GLN A 44 7.93 17.08 -3.17
CA GLN A 44 6.60 17.33 -3.70
C GLN A 44 6.07 16.11 -4.48
N LEU A 45 6.88 15.55 -5.37
CA LEU A 45 6.51 14.38 -6.18
C LEU A 45 6.20 13.17 -5.29
N PHE A 46 7.05 12.90 -4.30
CA PHE A 46 6.85 11.79 -3.38
C PHE A 46 5.62 11.98 -2.49
N SER A 47 5.39 13.20 -2.00
CA SER A 47 4.18 13.51 -1.23
C SER A 47 2.90 13.33 -2.05
N LEU A 48 2.92 13.72 -3.33
CA LEU A 48 1.80 13.48 -4.26
C LEU A 48 1.59 11.98 -4.53
N LEU A 49 2.67 11.22 -4.69
CA LEU A 49 2.62 9.77 -4.83
C LEU A 49 1.93 9.13 -3.63
N LEU A 50 2.31 9.51 -2.41
CA LEU A 50 1.71 9.00 -1.19
C LEU A 50 0.22 9.35 -1.07
N LEU A 51 -0.13 10.60 -1.38
CA LEU A 51 -1.53 11.03 -1.36
C LEU A 51 -2.38 10.23 -2.35
N ALA A 52 -1.89 10.02 -3.57
CA ALA A 52 -2.58 9.24 -4.59
C ALA A 52 -2.67 7.75 -4.22
N ALA A 53 -1.57 7.14 -3.78
CA ALA A 53 -1.51 5.72 -3.43
C ALA A 53 -2.37 5.39 -2.20
N GLY A 54 -2.35 6.23 -1.16
CA GLY A 54 -3.08 5.99 0.09
C GLY A 54 -4.57 6.33 0.02
N SER A 55 -4.95 7.38 -0.70
CA SER A 55 -6.36 7.84 -0.73
C SER A 55 -7.28 6.85 -1.44
N GLY A 56 -6.90 6.43 -2.66
CA GLY A 56 -7.75 5.59 -3.49
C GLY A 56 -7.88 4.15 -3.00
N THR A 57 -6.81 3.58 -2.44
CA THR A 57 -6.77 2.17 -2.00
C THR A 57 -7.50 2.00 -0.67
N THR A 58 -7.20 2.84 0.31
CA THR A 58 -7.78 2.75 1.67
C THR A 58 -9.29 2.92 1.64
N TRP A 59 -9.80 3.93 0.94
CA TRP A 59 -11.24 4.16 0.86
C TRP A 59 -11.95 2.97 0.23
N LYS A 60 -11.51 2.51 -0.94
CA LYS A 60 -12.14 1.39 -1.64
C LYS A 60 -12.07 0.09 -0.84
N GLN A 61 -10.93 -0.20 -0.18
CA GLN A 61 -10.81 -1.37 0.69
C GLN A 61 -11.78 -1.32 1.87
N SER A 62 -12.00 -0.13 2.46
CA SER A 62 -13.01 0.06 3.50
C SER A 62 -14.42 -0.26 2.99
N PHE A 63 -14.79 0.16 1.78
CA PHE A 63 -16.08 -0.19 1.19
C PHE A 63 -16.24 -1.69 0.93
N ILE A 64 -15.19 -2.35 0.45
CA ILE A 64 -15.19 -3.82 0.29
C ILE A 64 -15.44 -4.50 1.65
N THR A 65 -14.79 -4.02 2.70
CA THR A 65 -14.93 -4.53 4.07
C THR A 65 -16.35 -4.33 4.59
N MET A 66 -16.93 -3.13 4.42
CA MET A 66 -18.31 -2.84 4.81
C MET A 66 -19.31 -3.68 4.03
N LEU A 67 -19.14 -3.80 2.71
CA LEU A 67 -20.01 -4.62 1.86
C LEU A 67 -19.98 -6.09 2.29
N THR A 68 -18.80 -6.62 2.61
CA THR A 68 -18.63 -7.99 3.12
C THR A 68 -19.45 -8.21 4.40
N LEU A 69 -19.44 -7.25 5.33
CA LEU A 69 -20.23 -7.33 6.57
C LEU A 69 -21.74 -7.27 6.31
N LEU A 70 -22.17 -6.43 5.37
CA LEU A 70 -23.59 -6.32 4.99
C LEU A 70 -24.11 -7.60 4.31
N GLN A 71 -23.25 -8.30 3.57
CA GLN A 71 -23.57 -9.59 2.95
C GLN A 71 -23.47 -10.77 3.93
N ARG A 72 -22.80 -10.58 5.08
CA ARG A 72 -22.50 -11.61 6.09
C ARG A 72 -22.92 -11.15 7.49
N PRO A 73 -24.23 -11.09 7.78
CA PRO A 73 -24.73 -10.62 9.07
C PRO A 73 -24.28 -11.51 10.24
N ASP A 74 -23.99 -12.79 9.98
CA ASP A 74 -23.37 -13.73 10.93
C ASP A 74 -21.98 -13.25 11.39
N TRP A 75 -21.17 -12.71 10.47
CA TRP A 75 -19.85 -12.17 10.76
C TRP A 75 -19.95 -10.85 11.51
N LEU A 76 -20.89 -9.98 11.12
CA LEU A 76 -21.15 -8.73 11.81
C LEU A 76 -21.58 -8.98 13.28
N ALA A 77 -22.46 -9.96 13.52
CA ALA A 77 -22.87 -10.32 14.87
C ALA A 77 -21.68 -10.81 15.73
N ARG A 78 -20.80 -11.65 15.16
CA ARG A 78 -19.57 -12.11 15.84
C ARG A 78 -18.63 -10.97 16.19
N LEU A 79 -18.40 -10.04 15.27
CA LEU A 79 -17.54 -8.88 15.49
C LEU A 79 -18.13 -7.89 16.50
N THR A 80 -19.47 -7.81 16.56
CA THR A 80 -20.18 -6.99 17.55
C THR A 80 -20.06 -7.60 18.95
N ALA A 81 -20.13 -8.94 19.04
CA ALA A 81 -19.98 -9.67 20.30
C ALA A 81 -18.53 -9.66 20.82
N ASP A 82 -17.54 -9.66 19.91
CA ASP A 82 -16.11 -9.59 20.26
C ASP A 82 -15.34 -8.62 19.33
N PRO A 83 -15.15 -7.36 19.75
CA PRO A 83 -14.39 -6.36 19.00
C PRO A 83 -12.91 -6.72 18.78
N MET A 84 -12.33 -7.67 19.54
CA MET A 84 -10.95 -8.09 19.33
C MET A 84 -10.74 -8.80 17.99
N LEU A 85 -11.82 -9.32 17.39
CA LEU A 85 -11.80 -9.95 16.08
C LEU A 85 -11.65 -8.95 14.92
N VAL A 86 -11.90 -7.65 15.13
CA VAL A 86 -11.91 -6.64 14.06
C VAL A 86 -10.56 -6.56 13.34
N ARG A 87 -9.45 -6.56 14.08
CA ARG A 87 -8.10 -6.48 13.46
C ARG A 87 -7.84 -7.67 12.53
N GLY A 88 -8.19 -8.87 12.99
CA GLY A 88 -8.06 -10.09 12.19
C GLY A 88 -8.99 -10.08 10.97
N PHE A 89 -10.22 -9.62 11.14
CA PHE A 89 -11.21 -9.51 10.07
C PHE A 89 -10.81 -8.53 8.97
N VAL A 90 -10.26 -7.36 9.32
CA VAL A 90 -9.75 -6.39 8.34
C VAL A 90 -8.60 -7.01 7.55
N GLY A 91 -7.65 -7.66 8.22
CA GLY A 91 -6.55 -8.37 7.57
C GLY A 91 -7.05 -9.46 6.62
N GLU A 92 -8.06 -10.22 7.04
CA GLU A 92 -8.66 -11.27 6.22
C GLU A 92 -9.42 -10.70 5.02
N THR A 93 -10.07 -9.55 5.16
CA THR A 93 -10.74 -8.90 4.03
C THR A 93 -9.74 -8.44 2.98
N VAL A 94 -8.60 -7.89 3.39
CA VAL A 94 -7.51 -7.53 2.47
C VAL A 94 -6.95 -8.77 1.77
N ARG A 95 -6.87 -9.91 2.45
CA ARG A 95 -6.41 -11.18 1.85
C ARG A 95 -7.45 -11.77 0.88
N TRP A 96 -8.73 -11.74 1.26
CA TRP A 96 -9.82 -12.41 0.55
C TRP A 96 -10.32 -11.60 -0.64
N MET A 97 -10.42 -10.28 -0.49
CA MET A 97 -10.89 -9.36 -1.52
C MET A 97 -10.04 -8.08 -1.52
N PRO A 98 -8.77 -8.17 -1.98
CA PRO A 98 -7.88 -7.02 -2.09
C PRO A 98 -8.36 -6.04 -3.16
N ILE A 99 -8.26 -4.73 -2.89
CA ILE A 99 -8.56 -3.69 -3.87
C ILE A 99 -7.57 -3.65 -5.03
N ASP A 100 -6.29 -3.93 -4.78
CA ASP A 100 -5.23 -3.88 -5.78
C ASP A 100 -4.39 -5.17 -5.71
N PRO A 101 -4.83 -6.24 -6.40
CA PRO A 101 -4.23 -7.57 -6.26
C PRO A 101 -2.91 -7.74 -7.01
N ALA A 102 -2.55 -6.82 -7.90
CA ALA A 102 -1.44 -7.03 -8.81
C ALA A 102 -0.72 -5.73 -9.22
N PHE A 103 0.61 -5.76 -9.11
CA PHE A 103 1.47 -4.71 -9.66
C PHE A 103 2.32 -5.27 -10.79
N ALA A 104 2.42 -4.51 -11.88
CA ALA A 104 3.30 -4.85 -12.98
C ALA A 104 4.78 -4.71 -12.59
N ARG A 105 5.62 -5.53 -13.23
CA ARG A 105 7.08 -5.43 -13.22
C ARG A 105 7.58 -5.52 -14.66
N LEU A 106 8.65 -4.81 -14.98
CA LEU A 106 9.30 -4.88 -16.29
C LEU A 106 10.51 -5.81 -16.24
N ALA A 107 10.57 -6.80 -17.11
CA ALA A 107 11.71 -7.70 -17.20
C ALA A 107 12.95 -6.97 -17.74
N THR A 108 14.00 -6.85 -16.93
CA THR A 108 15.27 -6.19 -17.33
C THR A 108 16.15 -7.08 -18.22
N ARG A 109 15.95 -8.40 -18.13
CA ARG A 109 16.56 -9.45 -18.97
C ARG A 109 15.55 -10.58 -19.18
N GLU A 110 15.83 -11.46 -20.14
CA GLU A 110 15.08 -12.70 -20.27
C GLU A 110 15.24 -13.57 -19.02
N THR A 111 14.15 -14.19 -18.58
CA THR A 111 14.11 -15.09 -17.43
C THR A 111 12.96 -16.08 -17.57
N GLU A 112 12.92 -17.10 -16.71
CA GLU A 112 11.82 -18.06 -16.64
C GLU A 112 11.07 -17.89 -15.31
N LEU A 113 9.74 -18.05 -15.33
CA LEU A 113 8.89 -18.10 -14.14
C LEU A 113 7.82 -19.18 -14.32
N GLY A 114 7.82 -20.18 -13.44
CA GLY A 114 6.83 -21.26 -13.47
C GLY A 114 6.81 -22.05 -14.78
N GLY A 115 7.96 -22.30 -15.41
CA GLY A 115 8.04 -22.98 -16.71
C GLY A 115 7.84 -22.08 -17.92
N VAL A 116 7.55 -20.78 -17.73
CA VAL A 116 7.24 -19.84 -18.81
C VAL A 116 8.36 -18.83 -18.99
N THR A 117 8.89 -18.73 -20.21
CA THR A 117 9.87 -17.70 -20.60
C THR A 117 9.24 -16.31 -20.61
N ILE A 118 9.85 -15.37 -19.90
CA ILE A 118 9.52 -13.95 -19.87
C ILE A 118 10.61 -13.20 -20.64
N PRO A 119 10.32 -12.68 -21.85
CA PRO A 119 11.28 -11.90 -22.63
C PRO A 119 11.66 -10.59 -21.94
N ARG A 120 12.87 -10.10 -22.24
CA ARG A 120 13.32 -8.76 -21.86
C ARG A 120 12.33 -7.68 -22.36
N ALA A 121 12.18 -6.61 -21.58
CA ALA A 121 11.31 -5.47 -21.85
C ALA A 121 9.80 -5.81 -21.94
N ARG A 122 9.41 -7.00 -21.48
CA ARG A 122 8.00 -7.37 -21.32
C ARG A 122 7.52 -7.09 -19.90
N SER A 123 6.28 -6.62 -19.78
CA SER A 123 5.62 -6.48 -18.49
C SER A 123 5.11 -7.84 -18.00
N SER A 124 5.45 -8.20 -16.77
CA SER A 124 4.88 -9.33 -16.04
C SER A 124 4.03 -8.81 -14.89
N MET A 125 2.84 -9.38 -14.69
CA MET A 125 2.00 -9.09 -13.52
C MET A 125 2.11 -10.24 -12.52
N HIS A 126 2.38 -9.91 -11.26
CA HIS A 126 2.22 -10.84 -10.15
C HIS A 126 0.89 -10.53 -9.48
N ALA A 127 -0.05 -11.47 -9.53
CA ALA A 127 -1.36 -11.33 -8.90
C ALA A 127 -1.46 -12.25 -7.69
N SER A 128 -2.06 -11.77 -6.61
CA SER A 128 -2.48 -12.64 -5.50
C SER A 128 -3.43 -13.73 -6.02
N PRO A 129 -3.27 -14.99 -5.60
CA PRO A 129 -4.16 -16.07 -6.03
C PRO A 129 -5.61 -15.76 -5.61
N PRO A 130 -6.61 -16.21 -6.39
CA PRO A 130 -8.01 -16.00 -6.05
C PRO A 130 -8.33 -16.62 -4.69
N PRO A 131 -9.28 -16.04 -3.93
CA PRO A 131 -9.61 -16.55 -2.61
C PRO A 131 -10.10 -17.99 -2.68
N THR A 132 -9.42 -18.90 -1.98
CA THR A 132 -9.92 -20.24 -1.69
C THR A 132 -10.77 -20.21 -0.41
N GLU A 133 -11.94 -20.84 -0.43
CA GLU A 133 -12.89 -20.95 0.69
C GLU A 133 -12.36 -21.82 1.85
N THR A 134 -11.18 -21.56 2.42
CA THR A 134 -10.73 -22.36 3.57
C THR A 134 -9.62 -21.68 4.35
N ARG A 135 -9.98 -21.06 5.48
CA ARG A 135 -9.09 -20.93 6.66
C ARG A 135 -9.77 -20.48 7.97
N CYS A 136 -10.96 -19.90 7.93
CA CYS A 136 -11.64 -19.47 9.17
C CYS A 136 -12.41 -20.58 9.93
N ALA A 137 -12.51 -21.81 9.41
CA ALA A 137 -13.29 -22.88 10.05
C ALA A 137 -12.48 -23.76 11.03
N GLY A 138 -11.16 -23.56 11.17
CA GLY A 138 -10.27 -24.55 11.80
C GLY A 138 -9.48 -24.11 13.03
N GLN A 139 -9.71 -22.93 13.60
CA GLN A 139 -8.99 -22.48 14.80
C GLN A 139 -9.97 -22.08 15.91
N ALA A 140 -10.61 -23.11 16.47
CA ALA A 140 -11.18 -23.10 17.81
C ALA A 140 -10.78 -24.42 18.45
N GLY A 141 -9.64 -24.40 19.16
CA GLY A 141 -9.12 -25.46 20.01
C GLY A 141 -8.54 -24.80 21.24
#